data_AF-A0A8F0K8A1-F1
#
_entry.id   AF-A0A8F0K8A1-F1
#
_cell.length_a   1.000
_cell.length_b   1.000
_cell.length_c   1.000
_cell.angle_alpha   90.00
_cell.angle_beta   90.00
_cell.angle_gamma   90.00
#
_symmetry.space_group_name_H-M   'P 1'
#
loop_
_entity.id
_entity.type
_entity.pdbx_description
1 polymer ?
#
loop_
_entity_poly.entity_id
_entity_poly.type
_entity_poly.pdbx_seq_one_letter_code
_entity_poly.pdbx_strand_id
1 'polypeptide(L)'
;MAMFIGLFEIFVAFIFFLVFYCFLLHRKTQKPLLTNWPVLGMLPGLIHQLPRIYNWTAEVLEATGMTFCFKGPWLSGTNILFTVDPVNIQYILCSNFANYPKGKEFKKIFEIMGDAIFNVDSGLWEDMRNLAISSFSHPKYLEFSVTTTVSKLKQGLIPILDNAVEENIVVDLQDLCLSLEMHVEEFGDAVNGAADAIFHRHFKPVFIWKLQSWIGVGLEKKLRRGTAVIDQLLANIVSTKRVEIKSQEVDKNWKILIPIYALGRMKSVWGDDAKDFRPERWILASGRVKHEPSYKFLAFNAGPRSCLGKKLTFLQMKTVAVEIIRNYDIKIVEEHKTVPVPSVFLRMQHGLKVSVTKIV
;
A
#
# COMPACT_ATOMS: atom_id res chain seq x y z
N MET A 1 -35.22 -24.44 34.44
CA MET A 1 -34.55 -23.30 33.75
C MET A 1 -33.03 -23.36 33.87
N ALA A 2 -32.45 -23.59 35.05
CA ALA A 2 -30.99 -23.70 35.24
C ALA A 2 -30.31 -24.84 34.43
N MET A 3 -30.98 -25.98 34.25
CA MET A 3 -30.40 -27.14 33.52
C MET A 3 -30.26 -26.91 32.00
N PHE A 4 -31.09 -26.04 31.41
CA PHE A 4 -31.00 -25.68 29.99
C PHE A 4 -29.87 -24.69 29.70
N ILE A 5 -29.54 -23.83 30.67
CA ILE A 5 -28.44 -22.87 30.57
C ILE A 5 -27.09 -23.62 30.53
N GLY A 6 -26.92 -24.64 31.38
CA GLY A 6 -25.70 -25.46 31.40
C GLY A 6 -25.48 -26.27 30.11
N LEU A 7 -26.55 -26.81 29.50
CA LEU A 7 -26.44 -27.53 28.23
C LEU A 7 -26.06 -26.62 27.06
N PHE A 8 -26.58 -25.38 27.05
CA PHE A 8 -26.21 -24.39 26.05
C PHE A 8 -24.74 -23.98 26.18
N GLU A 9 -24.24 -23.73 27.40
CA GLU A 9 -22.84 -23.39 27.65
C GLU A 9 -21.88 -24.53 27.28
N ILE A 10 -22.23 -25.78 27.58
CA ILE A 10 -21.45 -26.96 27.19
C ILE A 10 -21.42 -27.11 25.67
N PHE A 11 -22.55 -26.88 24.99
CA PHE A 11 -22.63 -26.93 23.53
C PHE A 11 -21.75 -25.84 22.88
N VAL A 12 -21.80 -24.62 23.41
CA VAL A 12 -20.94 -23.51 22.98
C VAL A 12 -19.46 -23.84 23.20
N ALA A 13 -19.10 -24.35 24.37
CA ALA A 13 -17.72 -24.76 24.69
C ALA A 13 -17.24 -25.91 23.78
N PHE A 14 -18.09 -26.88 23.47
CA PHE A 14 -17.79 -27.97 22.55
C PHE A 14 -17.56 -27.48 21.12
N ILE A 15 -18.36 -26.51 20.64
CA ILE A 15 -18.13 -25.85 19.35
C ILE A 15 -16.77 -25.14 19.36
N PHE A 16 -16.45 -24.38 20.42
CA PHE A 16 -15.14 -23.73 20.53
C PHE A 16 -13.99 -24.73 20.55
N PHE A 17 -14.14 -25.85 21.26
CA PHE A 17 -13.16 -26.93 21.29
C PHE A 17 -13.00 -27.61 19.93
N LEU A 18 -14.09 -27.91 19.23
CA LEU A 18 -14.05 -28.51 17.89
C LEU A 18 -13.38 -27.56 16.88
N VAL A 19 -13.73 -26.27 16.91
CA VAL A 19 -13.09 -25.24 16.08
C VAL A 19 -11.60 -25.13 16.40
N PHE A 20 -11.24 -25.12 17.68
CA PHE A 20 -9.84 -25.05 18.12
C PHE A 20 -9.05 -26.32 17.75
N TYR A 21 -9.65 -27.50 17.90
CA TYR A 21 -9.05 -28.78 17.53
C TYR A 21 -8.83 -28.90 16.03
N CYS A 22 -9.83 -28.52 15.22
CA CYS A 22 -9.69 -28.44 13.76
C CYS A 22 -8.63 -27.40 13.35
N PHE A 23 -8.52 -26.28 14.07
CA PHE A 23 -7.47 -25.28 13.85
C PHE A 23 -6.07 -25.86 14.13
N LEU A 24 -5.92 -26.64 15.20
CA LEU A 24 -4.65 -27.31 15.55
C LEU A 24 -4.26 -28.40 14.55
N LEU A 25 -5.21 -29.21 14.08
CA LEU A 25 -4.95 -30.23 13.05
C LEU A 25 -4.51 -29.58 11.73
N HIS A 26 -5.07 -28.43 11.38
CA HIS A 26 -4.73 -27.70 10.15
C HIS A 26 -3.31 -27.11 10.18
N ARG A 27 -2.79 -26.76 11.37
CA ARG A 27 -1.41 -26.26 11.54
C ARG A 27 -0.36 -27.23 10.98
N LYS A 28 -0.65 -28.53 10.90
CA LYS A 28 0.27 -29.55 10.36
C LYS A 28 0.34 -29.60 8.83
N THR A 29 -0.61 -29.01 8.10
CA THR A 29 -0.64 -29.03 6.63
C THR A 29 -0.37 -27.64 6.08
N GLN A 30 0.88 -27.31 5.75
CA GLN A 30 1.22 -26.08 5.05
C GLN A 30 0.84 -26.18 3.56
N LYS A 31 -0.43 -25.92 3.25
CA LYS A 31 -0.86 -25.58 1.88
C LYS A 31 -0.99 -24.05 1.80
N PRO A 32 -0.65 -23.41 0.67
CA PRO A 32 -0.81 -21.96 0.52
C PRO A 32 -2.29 -21.52 0.55
N LEU A 33 -3.21 -22.45 0.27
CA LEU A 33 -4.65 -22.23 0.23
C LEU A 33 -5.26 -22.18 1.64
N LEU A 34 -6.11 -21.18 1.87
CA LEU A 34 -6.82 -21.00 3.13
C LEU A 34 -8.04 -21.91 3.22
N THR A 35 -8.25 -22.48 4.42
CA THR A 35 -9.49 -23.21 4.74
C THR A 35 -10.66 -22.24 4.81
N ASN A 36 -11.77 -22.60 4.15
CA ASN A 36 -13.02 -21.84 4.21
C ASN A 36 -13.92 -22.40 5.32
N TRP A 37 -13.91 -21.75 6.49
CA TRP A 37 -14.68 -22.19 7.66
C TRP A 37 -16.16 -21.78 7.55
N PRO A 38 -17.10 -22.57 8.09
CA PRO A 38 -18.47 -22.13 8.27
C PRO A 38 -18.53 -20.81 9.04
N VAL A 39 -19.36 -19.87 8.60
CA VAL A 39 -19.57 -18.54 9.19
C VAL A 39 -18.36 -17.59 9.12
N LEU A 40 -17.15 -18.04 9.47
CA LEU A 40 -15.93 -17.21 9.53
C LEU A 40 -15.22 -17.07 8.17
N GLY A 41 -15.56 -17.90 7.20
CA GLY A 41 -14.90 -17.92 5.90
C GLY A 41 -13.41 -18.26 6.03
N MET A 42 -12.58 -17.65 5.21
CA MET A 42 -11.13 -17.81 5.17
C MET A 42 -10.38 -16.87 6.13
N LEU A 43 -11.11 -16.03 6.88
CA LEU A 43 -10.51 -14.99 7.75
C LEU A 43 -9.55 -15.55 8.81
N PRO A 44 -9.83 -16.68 9.51
CA PRO A 44 -8.90 -17.20 10.52
C PRO A 44 -7.53 -17.58 9.93
N GLY A 45 -7.53 -18.20 8.74
CA GLY A 45 -6.30 -18.52 8.02
C GLY A 45 -5.57 -17.26 7.57
N LEU A 46 -6.29 -16.24 7.10
CA LEU A 46 -5.69 -14.98 6.68
C LEU A 46 -5.01 -14.25 7.84
N ILE A 47 -5.63 -14.20 9.03
CA ILE A 47 -5.06 -13.55 10.23
C ILE A 47 -3.70 -14.17 10.56
N HIS A 48 -3.56 -15.49 10.44
CA HIS A 48 -2.29 -16.19 10.65
C HIS A 48 -1.22 -15.79 9.61
N GLN A 49 -1.63 -15.49 8.37
CA GLN A 49 -0.74 -15.13 7.28
C GLN A 49 -0.41 -13.63 7.21
N LEU A 50 -1.09 -12.76 7.96
CA LEU A 50 -0.88 -11.30 7.93
C LEU A 50 0.60 -10.87 8.08
N PRO A 51 1.42 -11.47 8.97
CA PRO A 51 2.84 -11.11 9.07
C PRO A 51 3.65 -11.44 7.80
N ARG A 52 3.22 -12.43 7.02
CA ARG A 52 3.84 -12.88 5.75
C ARG A 52 3.00 -12.52 4.53
N ILE A 53 2.07 -11.57 4.65
CA ILE A 53 1.01 -11.34 3.66
C ILE A 53 1.54 -11.16 2.24
N TYR A 54 2.68 -10.48 2.06
CA TYR A 54 3.28 -10.25 0.75
C TYR A 54 3.80 -11.52 0.08
N ASN A 55 4.51 -12.37 0.83
CA ASN A 55 5.03 -13.64 0.31
C ASN A 55 3.88 -14.65 0.14
N TRP A 56 2.99 -14.74 1.13
CA TRP A 56 1.83 -15.62 1.07
C TRP A 56 0.89 -15.28 -0.09
N THR A 57 0.63 -14.00 -0.36
CA THR A 57 -0.19 -13.59 -1.52
C THR A 57 0.46 -13.99 -2.84
N ALA A 58 1.77 -13.86 -2.99
CA ALA A 58 2.48 -14.36 -4.17
C ALA A 58 2.36 -15.89 -4.28
N GLU A 59 2.61 -16.63 -3.20
CA GLU A 59 2.51 -18.10 -3.16
C GLU A 59 1.11 -18.60 -3.53
N VAL A 60 0.05 -17.99 -2.98
CA VAL A 60 -1.33 -18.41 -3.27
C VAL A 60 -1.72 -18.07 -4.70
N LEU A 61 -1.29 -16.93 -5.24
CA LEU A 61 -1.59 -16.53 -6.61
C LEU A 61 -0.84 -17.38 -7.64
N GLU A 62 0.41 -17.77 -7.36
CA GLU A 62 1.12 -18.77 -8.19
C GLU A 62 0.37 -20.10 -8.18
N ALA A 63 -0.08 -20.57 -7.02
CA ALA A 63 -0.79 -21.84 -6.89
C ALA A 63 -2.21 -21.84 -7.49
N THR A 64 -2.78 -20.68 -7.81
CA THR A 64 -4.19 -20.53 -8.25
C THR A 64 -4.33 -19.94 -9.65
N GLY A 65 -3.24 -19.83 -10.41
CA GLY A 65 -3.29 -19.29 -11.76
C GLY A 65 -3.53 -17.78 -11.80
N MET A 66 -2.82 -17.03 -10.96
CA MET A 66 -2.82 -15.56 -10.87
C MET A 66 -4.11 -14.89 -10.40
N THR A 67 -5.14 -15.67 -10.02
CA THR A 67 -6.41 -15.15 -9.49
C THR A 67 -6.89 -15.99 -8.31
N PHE A 68 -7.20 -15.34 -7.18
CA PHE A 68 -7.64 -15.99 -5.96
C PHE A 68 -8.88 -15.33 -5.35
N CYS A 69 -9.87 -16.15 -4.99
CA CYS A 69 -11.11 -15.70 -4.37
C CYS A 69 -11.06 -15.90 -2.85
N PHE A 70 -10.90 -14.82 -2.09
CA PHE A 70 -11.02 -14.83 -0.63
C PHE A 70 -12.48 -14.66 -0.21
N LYS A 71 -12.97 -15.60 0.58
CA LYS A 71 -14.30 -15.55 1.19
C LYS A 71 -14.18 -15.08 2.63
N GLY A 72 -14.72 -13.91 2.93
CA GLY A 72 -14.77 -13.39 4.29
C GLY A 72 -15.89 -14.03 5.14
N PRO A 73 -16.07 -13.59 6.39
CA PRO A 73 -17.18 -14.03 7.21
C PRO A 73 -18.53 -13.73 6.55
N TRP A 74 -19.54 -14.55 6.82
CA TRP A 74 -20.88 -14.37 6.27
C TRP A 74 -21.44 -12.98 6.58
N LEU A 75 -22.10 -12.39 5.58
CA LEU A 75 -22.76 -11.08 5.67
C LEU A 75 -21.83 -9.90 6.04
N SER A 76 -20.51 -10.09 6.03
CA SER A 76 -19.55 -9.05 6.41
C SER A 76 -19.17 -8.09 5.28
N GLY A 77 -19.50 -8.43 4.02
CA GLY A 77 -19.06 -7.66 2.84
C GLY A 77 -17.54 -7.68 2.62
N THR A 78 -16.83 -8.67 3.15
CA THR A 78 -15.35 -8.78 3.07
C THR A 78 -14.86 -9.83 2.07
N ASN A 79 -15.68 -10.19 1.08
CA ASN A 79 -15.22 -11.03 -0.03
C ASN A 79 -14.28 -10.21 -0.94
N ILE A 80 -13.14 -10.81 -1.30
CA ILE A 80 -12.10 -10.14 -2.09
C ILE A 80 -11.68 -11.06 -3.24
N LEU A 81 -11.69 -10.53 -4.46
CA LEU A 81 -11.05 -11.11 -5.62
C LEU A 81 -9.63 -10.52 -5.74
N PHE A 82 -8.63 -11.36 -5.55
CA PHE A 82 -7.24 -11.02 -5.81
C PHE A 82 -6.91 -11.40 -7.27
N THR A 83 -6.31 -10.50 -8.03
CA THR A 83 -5.82 -10.83 -9.39
C THR A 83 -4.50 -10.11 -9.67
N VAL A 84 -3.58 -10.83 -10.31
CA VAL A 84 -2.33 -10.30 -10.87
C VAL A 84 -2.15 -10.67 -12.34
N ASP A 85 -3.16 -11.29 -12.96
CA ASP A 85 -3.17 -11.54 -14.40
C ASP A 85 -3.19 -10.18 -15.16
N PRO A 86 -2.18 -9.88 -16.01
CA PRO A 86 -2.13 -8.64 -16.78
C PRO A 86 -3.37 -8.40 -17.66
N VAL A 87 -4.02 -9.46 -18.17
CA VAL A 87 -5.25 -9.37 -18.96
C VAL A 87 -6.41 -8.88 -18.10
N ASN A 88 -6.58 -9.44 -16.91
CA ASN A 88 -7.60 -8.99 -15.96
C ASN A 88 -7.34 -7.54 -15.53
N ILE A 89 -6.08 -7.20 -15.23
CA ILE A 89 -5.69 -5.84 -14.83
C ILE A 89 -5.99 -4.84 -15.95
N GLN A 90 -5.64 -5.16 -17.20
CA GLN A 90 -5.95 -4.33 -18.36
C GLN A 90 -7.46 -4.16 -18.52
N TYR A 91 -8.23 -5.23 -18.36
CA TYR A 91 -9.67 -5.17 -18.46
C TYR A 91 -10.28 -4.25 -17.40
N ILE A 92 -9.89 -4.43 -16.14
CA ILE A 92 -10.43 -3.69 -14.98
C ILE A 92 -10.02 -2.22 -15.02
N LEU A 93 -8.75 -1.93 -15.30
CA LEU A 93 -8.21 -0.57 -15.18
C LEU A 93 -8.26 0.22 -16.48
N CYS A 94 -8.40 -0.43 -17.64
CA CYS A 94 -8.35 0.25 -18.93
C CYS A 94 -9.66 0.06 -19.71
N SER A 95 -9.92 -1.14 -20.23
CA SER A 95 -10.97 -1.32 -21.27
C SER A 95 -12.39 -1.34 -20.71
N ASN A 96 -12.58 -1.66 -19.43
CA ASN A 96 -13.89 -1.71 -18.78
C ASN A 96 -13.96 -0.84 -17.52
N PHE A 97 -13.13 0.21 -17.46
CA PHE A 97 -12.93 1.07 -16.31
C PHE A 97 -14.23 1.58 -15.66
N ALA A 98 -15.19 2.03 -16.46
CA ALA A 98 -16.44 2.61 -15.97
C ALA A 98 -17.28 1.64 -15.12
N ASN A 99 -17.12 0.32 -15.30
CA ASN A 99 -17.81 -0.72 -14.55
C ASN A 99 -17.09 -1.13 -13.25
N TYR A 100 -15.92 -0.53 -12.95
CA TYR A 100 -15.14 -0.79 -11.74
C TYR A 100 -14.91 0.49 -10.92
N PRO A 101 -15.99 1.14 -10.41
CA PRO A 101 -15.85 2.27 -9.49
C PRO A 101 -15.16 1.83 -8.19
N LYS A 102 -14.57 2.77 -7.44
CA LYS A 102 -14.04 2.47 -6.10
C LYS A 102 -15.18 2.10 -5.16
N GLY A 103 -16.28 2.85 -5.25
CA GLY A 103 -17.53 2.55 -4.56
C GLY A 103 -17.55 2.96 -3.09
N LYS A 104 -18.73 2.81 -2.47
CA LYS A 104 -19.01 3.30 -1.11
C LYS A 104 -18.15 2.62 -0.04
N GLU A 105 -17.86 1.33 -0.20
CA GLU A 105 -17.02 0.59 0.75
C GLU A 105 -15.57 1.09 0.75
N PHE A 106 -15.01 1.42 -0.42
CA PHE A 106 -13.70 2.06 -0.51
C PHE A 106 -13.71 3.43 0.17
N LYS A 107 -14.73 4.26 -0.10
CA LYS A 107 -14.89 5.57 0.55
C LYS A 107 -14.95 5.46 2.09
N LYS A 108 -15.60 4.42 2.65
CA LYS A 108 -15.61 4.15 4.09
C LYS A 108 -14.22 3.81 4.64
N ILE A 109 -13.45 2.98 3.92
CA ILE A 109 -12.10 2.60 4.34
C ILE A 109 -11.17 3.83 4.36
N PHE A 110 -11.29 4.68 3.35
CA PHE A 110 -10.46 5.86 3.14
C PHE A 110 -11.12 7.17 3.61
N GLU A 111 -12.05 7.10 4.57
CA GLU A 111 -12.82 8.25 5.08
C GLU A 111 -11.95 9.47 5.46
N ILE A 112 -10.74 9.22 5.97
CA ILE A 112 -9.74 10.25 6.31
C ILE A 112 -9.35 11.15 5.12
N MET A 113 -9.45 10.66 3.88
CA MET A 113 -9.12 11.43 2.67
C MET A 113 -10.31 12.26 2.15
N GLY A 114 -11.46 12.25 2.85
CA GLY A 114 -12.64 13.04 2.49
C GLY A 114 -13.11 12.80 1.05
N ASP A 115 -13.50 13.87 0.37
CA ASP A 115 -13.91 13.86 -1.04
C ASP A 115 -12.77 14.24 -2.00
N ALA A 116 -11.53 13.94 -1.63
CA ALA A 116 -10.39 14.13 -2.53
C ALA A 116 -10.49 13.22 -3.77
N ILE A 117 -9.70 13.54 -4.81
CA ILE A 117 -9.57 12.74 -6.06
C ILE A 117 -9.32 11.24 -5.81
N PHE A 118 -8.76 10.90 -4.65
CA PHE A 118 -8.54 9.52 -4.20
C PHE A 118 -9.83 8.75 -3.89
N ASN A 119 -10.90 9.43 -3.46
CA ASN A 119 -12.14 8.80 -2.97
C ASN A 119 -13.37 8.99 -3.86
N VAL A 120 -13.37 10.00 -4.73
CA VAL A 120 -14.49 10.24 -5.66
C VAL A 120 -14.44 9.31 -6.88
N ASP A 121 -15.59 9.12 -7.52
CA ASP A 121 -15.81 8.31 -8.73
C ASP A 121 -16.59 9.14 -9.79
N SER A 122 -16.71 8.60 -11.01
CA SER A 122 -17.53 9.14 -12.11
C SER A 122 -17.17 10.59 -12.49
N GLY A 123 -18.14 11.41 -12.93
CA GLY A 123 -17.88 12.76 -13.45
C GLY A 123 -17.10 13.66 -12.51
N LEU A 124 -17.37 13.63 -11.19
CA LEU A 124 -16.62 14.42 -10.21
C LEU A 124 -15.13 14.02 -10.18
N TRP A 125 -14.83 12.72 -10.30
CA TRP A 125 -13.45 12.25 -10.41
C TRP A 125 -12.79 12.72 -11.70
N GLU A 126 -13.51 12.70 -12.83
CA GLU A 126 -12.99 13.17 -14.13
C GLU A 126 -12.66 14.66 -14.08
N ASP A 127 -13.54 15.48 -13.52
CA ASP A 127 -13.34 16.93 -13.37
C ASP A 127 -12.13 17.23 -12.50
N MET A 128 -12.06 16.65 -11.29
CA MET A 128 -10.91 16.82 -10.39
C MET A 128 -9.61 16.34 -11.02
N ARG A 129 -9.67 15.24 -11.80
CA ARG A 129 -8.50 14.68 -12.48
C ARG A 129 -8.02 15.58 -13.60
N ASN A 130 -8.91 16.12 -14.42
CA ASN A 130 -8.55 17.01 -15.52
C ASN A 130 -7.90 18.29 -15.01
N LEU A 131 -8.45 18.87 -13.93
CA LEU A 131 -7.85 20.00 -13.24
C LEU A 131 -6.44 19.67 -12.73
N ALA A 132 -6.29 18.52 -12.04
CA ALA A 132 -5.00 18.09 -11.53
C ALA A 132 -3.98 17.80 -12.65
N ILE A 133 -4.37 17.16 -13.75
CA ILE A 133 -3.49 16.92 -14.91
C ILE A 133 -2.90 18.23 -15.42
N SER A 134 -3.73 19.28 -15.54
CA SER A 134 -3.30 20.61 -15.96
C SER A 134 -2.25 21.19 -15.01
N SER A 135 -2.50 21.12 -13.69
CA SER A 135 -1.55 21.61 -12.68
C SER A 135 -0.22 20.85 -12.69
N PHE A 136 -0.24 19.51 -12.68
CA PHE A 136 0.96 18.67 -12.61
C PHE A 136 1.80 18.73 -13.89
N SER A 137 1.18 19.07 -15.03
CA SER A 137 1.87 19.21 -16.31
C SER A 137 2.36 20.63 -16.56
N HIS A 138 1.96 21.60 -15.74
CA HIS A 138 2.30 23.00 -15.93
C HIS A 138 3.82 23.23 -15.74
N PRO A 139 4.53 23.87 -16.68
CA PRO A 139 5.99 24.04 -16.62
C PRO A 139 6.49 24.67 -15.31
N LYS A 140 5.82 25.74 -14.85
CA LYS A 140 6.17 26.40 -13.58
C LYS A 140 6.03 25.49 -12.37
N TYR A 141 5.08 24.55 -12.37
CA TYR A 141 4.91 23.61 -11.27
C TYR A 141 6.03 22.57 -11.25
N LEU A 142 6.41 22.07 -12.43
CA LEU A 142 7.56 21.17 -12.58
C LEU A 142 8.87 21.85 -12.15
N GLU A 143 9.11 23.09 -12.59
CA GLU A 143 10.27 23.89 -12.22
C GLU A 143 10.33 24.16 -10.72
N PHE A 144 9.20 24.59 -10.13
CA PHE A 144 9.06 24.77 -8.68
C PHE A 144 9.40 23.48 -7.94
N SER A 145 8.82 22.35 -8.34
CA SER A 145 9.07 21.06 -7.69
C SER A 145 10.54 20.65 -7.74
N VAL A 146 11.22 20.82 -8.88
CA VAL A 146 12.66 20.52 -8.99
C VAL A 146 13.46 21.44 -8.08
N THR A 147 13.17 22.73 -8.11
CA THR A 147 13.87 23.74 -7.31
C THR A 147 13.74 23.44 -5.82
N THR A 148 12.53 23.12 -5.36
CA THR A 148 12.28 22.71 -3.97
C THR A 148 13.02 21.42 -3.64
N THR A 149 13.02 20.42 -4.52
CA THR A 149 13.78 19.16 -4.29
C THR A 149 15.28 19.43 -4.18
N VAL A 150 15.86 20.23 -5.07
CA VAL A 150 17.28 20.61 -4.99
C VAL A 150 17.59 21.39 -3.72
N SER A 151 16.72 22.32 -3.31
CA SER A 151 16.89 23.06 -2.06
C SER A 151 16.89 22.13 -0.85
N LYS A 152 15.95 21.18 -0.79
CA LYS A 152 15.87 20.18 0.28
C LYS A 152 17.09 19.26 0.32
N LEU A 153 17.63 18.89 -0.84
CA LEU A 153 18.88 18.13 -0.91
C LEU A 153 20.03 18.92 -0.30
N LYS A 154 20.21 20.19 -0.70
CA LYS A 154 21.30 21.05 -0.24
C LYS A 154 21.21 21.42 1.24
N GLN A 155 20.00 21.62 1.75
CA GLN A 155 19.78 22.09 3.13
C GLN A 155 19.54 20.95 4.12
N GLY A 156 19.18 19.75 3.65
CA GLY A 156 18.83 18.61 4.48
C GLY A 156 19.73 17.41 4.23
N LEU A 157 19.54 16.71 3.11
CA LEU A 157 20.21 15.41 2.89
C LEU A 157 21.74 15.54 2.83
N ILE A 158 22.26 16.49 2.05
CA ILE A 158 23.71 16.61 1.81
C ILE A 158 24.46 16.88 3.12
N PRO A 159 24.09 17.87 3.95
CA PRO A 159 24.76 18.09 5.25
C PRO A 159 24.74 16.86 6.16
N ILE A 160 23.64 16.10 6.19
CA ILE A 160 23.54 14.89 7.01
C ILE A 160 24.50 13.81 6.49
N LEU A 161 24.57 13.62 5.16
CA LEU A 161 25.49 12.66 4.55
C LEU A 161 26.95 13.09 4.74
N ASP A 162 27.28 14.37 4.57
CA ASP A 162 28.62 14.90 4.77
C ASP A 162 29.09 14.69 6.21
N ASN A 163 28.25 15.03 7.20
CA ASN A 163 28.54 14.76 8.61
C ASN A 163 28.69 13.26 8.88
N ALA A 164 27.89 12.41 8.23
CA ALA A 164 28.01 10.97 8.37
C ALA A 164 29.32 10.42 7.78
N VAL A 165 29.85 11.03 6.71
CA VAL A 165 31.18 10.70 6.17
C VAL A 165 32.28 11.13 7.15
N GLU A 166 32.22 12.37 7.65
CA GLU A 166 33.25 12.95 8.54
C GLU A 166 33.37 12.17 9.85
N GLU A 167 32.23 11.84 10.45
CA GLU A 167 32.16 11.17 11.75
C GLU A 167 32.05 9.63 11.63
N ASN A 168 32.08 9.09 10.40
CA ASN A 168 31.90 7.66 10.11
C ASN A 168 30.63 7.06 10.76
N ILE A 169 29.50 7.77 10.63
CA ILE A 169 28.21 7.41 11.22
C ILE A 169 27.40 6.55 10.25
N VAL A 170 26.78 5.50 10.78
CA VAL A 170 25.77 4.72 10.04
C VAL A 170 24.45 5.49 10.00
N VAL A 171 23.92 5.69 8.80
CA VAL A 171 22.64 6.39 8.57
C VAL A 171 21.54 5.44 8.11
N ASP A 172 20.29 5.82 8.36
CA ASP A 172 19.13 5.13 7.81
C ASP A 172 18.67 5.79 6.52
N LEU A 173 19.06 5.23 5.37
CA LEU A 173 18.75 5.84 4.08
C LEU A 173 17.25 5.82 3.77
N GLN A 174 16.48 4.87 4.34
CA GLN A 174 15.02 4.88 4.17
C GLN A 174 14.40 6.10 4.84
N ASP A 175 14.83 6.39 6.07
CA ASP A 175 14.32 7.51 6.85
C ASP A 175 14.70 8.86 6.23
N LEU A 176 15.95 8.99 5.77
CA LEU A 176 16.42 10.17 5.05
C LEU A 176 15.64 10.44 3.76
N CYS A 177 15.31 9.39 2.99
CA CYS A 177 14.50 9.53 1.78
C CYS A 177 13.05 9.94 2.10
N LEU A 178 12.46 9.39 3.17
CA LEU A 178 11.10 9.73 3.59
C LEU A 178 11.01 11.17 4.10
N SER A 179 12.00 11.64 4.87
CA SER A 179 12.03 13.01 5.39
C SER A 179 12.25 14.07 4.29
N LEU A 180 12.90 13.73 3.18
CA LEU A 180 12.97 14.62 2.02
C LEU A 180 11.59 14.86 1.38
N GLU A 181 10.77 13.81 1.32
CA GLU A 181 9.44 13.89 0.72
C GLU A 181 8.44 14.58 1.65
N MET A 182 8.57 14.36 2.95
CA MET A 182 7.58 14.75 3.96
C MET A 182 8.08 15.92 4.80
N HIS A 183 7.38 17.06 4.74
CA HIS A 183 7.84 18.33 5.31
C HIS A 183 8.05 18.38 6.84
N VAL A 184 7.71 17.32 7.58
CA VAL A 184 7.87 17.22 9.04
C VAL A 184 7.96 15.74 9.43
N GLU A 185 8.87 15.37 10.34
CA GLU A 185 8.99 14.00 10.87
C GLU A 185 7.68 13.50 11.50
N GLU A 186 6.98 14.36 12.25
CA GLU A 186 5.64 14.08 12.82
C GLU A 186 4.58 13.79 11.74
N PHE A 187 4.70 14.41 10.56
CA PHE A 187 3.83 14.14 9.42
C PHE A 187 4.14 12.77 8.80
N GLY A 188 5.42 12.37 8.78
CA GLY A 188 5.88 11.02 8.41
C GLY A 188 5.20 9.93 9.23
N ASP A 189 5.27 10.05 10.55
CA ASP A 189 4.65 9.13 11.48
C ASP A 189 3.13 9.09 11.39
N ALA A 190 2.49 10.25 11.19
CA ALA A 190 1.06 10.36 10.98
C ALA A 190 0.60 9.59 9.73
N VAL A 191 1.29 9.78 8.60
CA VAL A 191 0.97 9.09 7.35
C VAL A 191 1.26 7.60 7.43
N ASN A 192 2.37 7.19 8.04
CA ASN A 192 2.69 5.78 8.25
C ASN A 192 1.61 5.10 9.13
N GLY A 193 1.23 5.73 10.24
CA GLY A 193 0.15 5.25 11.10
C GLY A 193 -1.19 5.16 10.38
N ALA A 194 -1.49 6.13 9.50
CA ALA A 194 -2.70 6.12 8.69
C ALA A 194 -2.69 5.00 7.64
N ALA A 195 -1.57 4.83 6.94
CA ALA A 195 -1.36 3.76 5.96
C ALA A 195 -1.55 2.38 6.58
N ASP A 196 -0.95 2.14 7.76
CA ASP A 196 -1.09 0.87 8.48
C ASP A 196 -2.57 0.63 8.89
N ALA A 197 -3.25 1.65 9.43
CA ALA A 197 -4.67 1.53 9.80
C ALA A 197 -5.57 1.21 8.58
N ILE A 198 -5.38 1.94 7.47
CA ILE A 198 -6.08 1.73 6.21
C ILE A 198 -5.84 0.31 5.68
N PHE A 199 -4.60 -0.16 5.68
CA PHE A 199 -4.27 -1.52 5.28
C PHE A 199 -5.10 -2.55 6.05
N HIS A 200 -5.15 -2.42 7.38
CA HIS A 200 -5.90 -3.35 8.22
C HIS A 200 -7.42 -3.26 8.07
N ARG A 201 -7.97 -2.09 7.73
CA ARG A 201 -9.42 -1.92 7.48
C ARG A 201 -9.93 -2.76 6.30
N HIS A 202 -9.08 -3.10 5.33
CA HIS A 202 -9.47 -3.94 4.18
C HIS A 202 -9.90 -5.35 4.58
N PHE A 203 -9.33 -5.88 5.67
CA PHE A 203 -9.53 -7.25 6.14
C PHE A 203 -10.45 -7.34 7.37
N LYS A 204 -10.89 -6.21 7.90
CA LYS A 204 -11.75 -6.14 9.09
C LYS A 204 -13.18 -5.74 8.70
N PRO A 205 -14.21 -6.40 9.27
CA PRO A 205 -15.58 -5.90 9.19
C PRO A 205 -15.72 -4.47 9.72
N VAL A 206 -16.63 -3.70 9.09
CA VAL A 206 -16.85 -2.27 9.39
C VAL A 206 -17.12 -2.01 10.87
N PHE A 207 -17.95 -2.83 11.50
CA PHE A 207 -18.31 -2.64 12.90
C PHE A 207 -17.11 -2.77 13.85
N ILE A 208 -16.13 -3.64 13.54
CA ILE A 208 -14.98 -3.89 14.43
C ILE A 208 -14.09 -2.66 14.50
N TRP A 209 -13.68 -2.11 13.36
CA TRP A 209 -12.77 -0.97 13.36
C TRP A 209 -13.47 0.33 13.77
N LYS A 210 -14.79 0.47 13.51
CA LYS A 210 -15.58 1.58 14.08
C LYS A 210 -15.63 1.52 15.61
N LEU A 211 -15.81 0.33 16.19
CA LEU A 211 -15.75 0.15 17.63
C LEU A 211 -14.37 0.52 18.18
N GLN A 212 -13.29 0.06 17.53
CA GLN A 212 -11.90 0.38 17.92
C GLN A 212 -11.61 1.89 17.88
N SER A 213 -12.16 2.59 16.87
CA SER A 213 -12.07 4.04 16.76
C SER A 213 -12.84 4.75 17.87
N TRP A 214 -14.06 4.30 18.18
CA TRP A 214 -14.88 4.87 19.25
C TRP A 214 -14.23 4.75 20.64
N ILE A 215 -13.73 3.56 21.00
CA ILE A 215 -13.04 3.33 22.28
C ILE A 215 -11.60 3.88 22.29
N GLY A 216 -11.08 4.30 21.14
CA GLY A 216 -9.76 4.94 21.03
C GLY A 216 -8.57 4.00 21.28
N VAL A 217 -8.59 2.79 20.70
CA VAL A 217 -7.51 1.79 20.87
C VAL A 217 -6.84 1.39 19.55
N GLY A 218 -5.60 0.92 19.63
CA GLY A 218 -4.87 0.33 18.51
C GLY A 218 -4.56 1.32 17.37
N LEU A 219 -4.53 0.81 16.14
CA LEU A 219 -4.22 1.59 14.93
C LEU A 219 -5.21 2.73 14.67
N GLU A 220 -6.46 2.58 15.09
CA GLU A 220 -7.49 3.61 14.94
C GLU A 220 -7.21 4.84 15.82
N LYS A 221 -6.63 4.64 17.02
CA LYS A 221 -6.14 5.74 17.86
C LYS A 221 -5.00 6.50 17.17
N LYS A 222 -4.06 5.78 16.55
CA LYS A 222 -2.95 6.36 15.79
C LYS A 222 -3.46 7.15 14.60
N LEU A 223 -4.40 6.58 13.84
CA LEU A 223 -5.06 7.24 12.72
C LEU A 223 -5.72 8.56 13.16
N ARG A 224 -6.49 8.57 14.26
CA ARG A 224 -7.14 9.79 14.77
C ARG A 224 -6.15 10.90 15.12
N ARG A 225 -4.99 10.54 15.70
CA ARG A 225 -3.90 11.50 15.95
C ARG A 225 -3.31 12.01 14.64
N GLY A 226 -3.08 11.13 13.67
CA GLY A 226 -2.57 11.51 12.35
C GLY A 226 -3.54 12.44 11.60
N THR A 227 -4.85 12.19 11.67
CA THR A 227 -5.87 13.08 11.12
C THR A 227 -5.78 14.47 11.74
N ALA A 228 -5.62 14.58 13.06
CA ALA A 228 -5.50 15.88 13.72
C ALA A 228 -4.26 16.67 13.26
N VAL A 229 -3.13 16.00 13.04
CA VAL A 229 -1.91 16.62 12.47
C VAL A 229 -2.17 17.11 11.04
N ILE A 230 -2.81 16.28 10.20
CA ILE A 230 -3.17 16.65 8.83
C ILE A 230 -4.13 17.84 8.83
N ASP A 231 -5.19 17.80 9.65
CA ASP A 231 -6.19 18.86 9.75
C ASP A 231 -5.55 20.18 10.24
N GLN A 232 -4.60 20.12 11.18
CA GLN A 232 -3.86 21.30 11.64
C GLN A 232 -2.98 21.90 10.54
N LEU A 233 -2.29 21.05 9.75
CA LEU A 233 -1.48 21.50 8.62
C LEU A 233 -2.34 22.06 7.47
N LEU A 234 -3.50 21.45 7.22
CA LEU A 234 -4.45 21.90 6.19
C LEU A 234 -5.21 23.17 6.61
N ALA A 235 -5.53 23.31 7.91
CA ALA A 235 -6.15 24.51 8.47
C ALA A 235 -5.27 25.76 8.33
N ASN A 236 -3.94 25.57 8.29
CA ASN A 236 -2.99 26.65 8.02
C ASN A 236 -2.94 27.05 6.53
N ILE A 237 -3.53 26.26 5.61
CA ILE A 237 -3.33 26.43 4.17
C ILE A 237 -4.61 26.88 3.42
N VAL A 238 -5.82 26.43 3.73
CA VAL A 238 -7.05 26.94 3.04
C VAL A 238 -8.32 26.79 3.90
N SER A 239 -9.14 27.85 3.91
CA SER A 239 -10.58 27.81 4.24
C SER A 239 -11.45 27.66 2.99
N THR A 240 -12.55 26.89 3.13
CA THR A 240 -13.68 26.70 2.16
C THR A 240 -13.40 25.80 0.93
N LYS A 241 -14.29 24.95 0.39
CA LYS A 241 -15.76 24.78 0.41
C LYS A 241 -16.08 23.32 -0.04
N ARG A 242 -17.13 22.67 0.50
CA ARG A 242 -17.60 21.32 0.08
C ARG A 242 -18.80 21.43 -0.87
N VAL A 243 -18.82 20.60 -1.90
CA VAL A 243 -20.03 20.27 -2.68
C VAL A 243 -20.16 18.74 -2.69
N GLU A 244 -21.29 18.23 -2.20
CA GLU A 244 -21.61 16.81 -2.24
C GLU A 244 -22.39 16.47 -3.52
N ILE A 245 -21.97 15.42 -4.23
CA ILE A 245 -22.74 14.81 -5.33
C ILE A 245 -23.05 13.36 -4.93
N LYS A 246 -24.34 12.99 -4.99
CA LYS A 246 -24.82 11.63 -4.76
C LYS A 246 -24.56 10.78 -6.01
N SER A 247 -23.82 9.69 -5.88
CA SER A 247 -23.71 8.65 -6.92
C SER A 247 -24.64 7.47 -6.65
N GLN A 248 -25.32 7.00 -7.70
CA GLN A 248 -26.21 5.84 -7.72
C GLN A 248 -25.42 4.52 -7.66
N GLU A 249 -26.04 3.51 -7.04
CA GLU A 249 -25.47 2.19 -6.80
C GLU A 249 -25.62 1.25 -7.99
N VAL A 250 -24.55 0.51 -8.29
CA VAL A 250 -24.61 -0.78 -8.98
C VAL A 250 -23.94 -1.79 -8.05
N ASP A 251 -24.69 -2.79 -7.62
CA ASP A 251 -24.21 -3.81 -6.70
C ASP A 251 -23.59 -5.00 -7.44
N LYS A 252 -22.32 -5.30 -7.13
CA LYS A 252 -21.70 -6.63 -7.24
C LYS A 252 -20.67 -6.81 -6.12
N ASN A 253 -21.15 -6.93 -4.88
CA ASN A 253 -20.64 -7.43 -3.58
C ASN A 253 -19.19 -7.95 -3.33
N TRP A 254 -18.26 -7.93 -4.28
CA TRP A 254 -16.87 -8.35 -4.12
C TRP A 254 -15.93 -7.17 -4.34
N LYS A 255 -14.95 -7.04 -3.44
CA LYS A 255 -13.86 -6.09 -3.60
C LYS A 255 -12.83 -6.70 -4.54
N ILE A 256 -12.21 -5.90 -5.41
CA ILE A 256 -11.08 -6.35 -6.22
C ILE A 256 -9.81 -5.76 -5.62
N LEU A 257 -8.81 -6.61 -5.35
CA LEU A 257 -7.49 -6.18 -4.94
C LEU A 257 -6.46 -6.66 -5.95
N ILE A 258 -5.54 -5.78 -6.35
CA ILE A 258 -4.41 -6.11 -7.21
C ILE A 258 -3.14 -6.03 -6.35
N PRO A 259 -2.59 -7.15 -5.85
CA PRO A 259 -1.39 -7.14 -5.02
C PRO A 259 -0.14 -6.78 -5.84
N ILE A 260 0.18 -5.49 -5.91
CA ILE A 260 1.31 -4.97 -6.71
C ILE A 260 2.63 -5.64 -6.33
N TYR A 261 2.83 -5.97 -5.03
CA TYR A 261 4.02 -6.68 -4.56
C TYR A 261 4.17 -8.06 -5.24
N ALA A 262 3.09 -8.84 -5.29
CA ALA A 262 3.09 -10.16 -5.91
C ALA A 262 3.22 -10.05 -7.43
N LEU A 263 2.47 -9.13 -8.06
CA LEU A 263 2.57 -8.85 -9.49
C LEU A 263 4.02 -8.57 -9.92
N GLY A 264 4.79 -7.83 -9.12
CA GLY A 264 6.19 -7.50 -9.41
C GLY A 264 7.22 -8.60 -9.12
N ARG A 265 6.84 -9.75 -8.55
CA ARG A 265 7.77 -10.80 -8.07
C ARG A 265 7.40 -12.22 -8.46
N MET A 266 6.25 -12.40 -9.12
CA MET A 266 5.77 -13.71 -9.54
C MET A 266 6.48 -14.20 -10.79
N LYS A 267 6.89 -15.48 -10.76
CA LYS A 267 7.51 -16.17 -11.88
C LYS A 267 6.57 -16.29 -13.06
N SER A 268 5.28 -16.53 -12.80
CA SER A 268 4.26 -16.58 -13.85
C SER A 268 4.13 -15.26 -14.64
N VAL A 269 4.61 -14.14 -14.09
CA VAL A 269 4.58 -12.82 -14.75
C VAL A 269 5.94 -12.44 -15.37
N TRP A 270 7.05 -12.77 -14.69
CA TRP A 270 8.38 -12.27 -15.02
C TRP A 270 9.41 -13.32 -15.46
N GLY A 271 9.09 -14.60 -15.37
CA GLY A 271 10.02 -15.72 -15.62
C GLY A 271 10.79 -16.14 -14.37
N ASP A 272 11.76 -17.05 -14.52
CA ASP A 272 12.48 -17.62 -13.37
C ASP A 272 13.32 -16.61 -12.58
N ASP A 273 13.79 -15.56 -13.25
CA ASP A 273 14.57 -14.46 -12.69
C ASP A 273 13.69 -13.36 -12.05
N ALA A 274 12.41 -13.63 -11.77
CA ALA A 274 11.46 -12.67 -11.20
C ALA A 274 11.90 -12.05 -9.87
N LYS A 275 12.76 -12.74 -9.12
CA LYS A 275 13.28 -12.29 -7.81
C LYS A 275 14.65 -11.62 -7.92
N ASP A 276 15.26 -11.65 -9.09
CA ASP A 276 16.62 -11.17 -9.29
C ASP A 276 16.61 -9.66 -9.59
N PHE A 277 17.55 -8.94 -8.99
CA PHE A 277 17.79 -7.54 -9.35
C PHE A 277 18.55 -7.49 -10.68
N ARG A 278 17.81 -7.31 -11.78
CA ARG A 278 18.36 -7.33 -13.14
C ARG A 278 17.96 -6.08 -13.94
N PRO A 279 18.74 -4.98 -13.88
CA PRO A 279 18.45 -3.74 -14.60
C PRO A 279 18.32 -3.93 -16.13
N GLU A 280 19.06 -4.89 -16.70
CA GLU A 280 19.07 -5.19 -18.13
C GLU A 280 17.70 -5.63 -18.65
N ARG A 281 16.79 -6.10 -17.77
CA ARG A 281 15.39 -6.40 -18.11
C ARG A 281 14.69 -5.21 -18.77
N TRP A 282 15.11 -3.99 -18.42
CA TRP A 282 14.50 -2.73 -18.83
C TRP A 282 15.28 -1.99 -19.91
N ILE A 283 16.36 -2.58 -20.42
CA ILE A 283 17.28 -1.92 -21.34
C ILE A 283 17.40 -2.79 -22.59
N LEU A 284 17.05 -2.22 -23.75
CA LEU A 284 17.28 -2.87 -25.04
C LEU A 284 18.78 -2.94 -25.33
N ALA A 285 19.22 -3.86 -26.19
CA ALA A 285 20.63 -3.93 -26.61
C ALA A 285 21.16 -2.61 -27.21
N SER A 286 20.27 -1.73 -27.68
CA SER A 286 20.59 -0.37 -28.15
C SER A 286 20.82 0.67 -27.04
N GLY A 287 20.71 0.29 -25.77
CA GLY A 287 20.79 1.20 -24.62
C GLY A 287 19.51 2.00 -24.34
N ARG A 288 18.47 1.85 -25.18
CA ARG A 288 17.17 2.51 -24.97
C ARG A 288 16.35 1.79 -23.90
N VAL A 289 15.54 2.54 -23.15
CA VAL A 289 14.60 1.99 -22.19
C VAL A 289 13.54 1.15 -22.91
N LYS A 290 13.43 -0.11 -22.52
CA LYS A 290 12.37 -1.01 -22.96
C LYS A 290 11.04 -0.58 -22.32
N HIS A 291 10.04 -0.34 -23.15
CA HIS A 291 8.69 -0.09 -22.66
C HIS A 291 8.04 -1.40 -22.20
N GLU A 292 7.56 -1.43 -20.97
CA GLU A 292 6.74 -2.51 -20.44
C GLU A 292 5.32 -1.99 -20.18
N PRO A 293 4.26 -2.73 -20.58
CA PRO A 293 2.89 -2.28 -20.37
C PRO A 293 2.56 -2.03 -18.90
N SER A 294 1.87 -0.93 -18.60
CA SER A 294 1.57 -0.53 -17.21
C SER A 294 0.67 -1.54 -16.47
N TYR A 295 -0.13 -2.33 -17.17
CA TYR A 295 -0.95 -3.39 -16.56
C TYR A 295 -0.15 -4.66 -16.22
N LYS A 296 1.10 -4.78 -16.69
CA LYS A 296 2.07 -5.79 -16.25
C LYS A 296 3.07 -5.21 -15.22
N PHE A 297 3.47 -3.94 -15.38
CA PHE A 297 4.29 -3.20 -14.43
C PHE A 297 3.51 -2.03 -13.81
N LEU A 298 2.72 -2.33 -12.77
CA LEU A 298 1.71 -1.43 -12.20
C LEU A 298 2.26 -0.40 -11.18
N ALA A 299 3.53 -0.01 -11.28
CA ALA A 299 4.17 0.90 -10.32
C ALA A 299 3.49 2.28 -10.23
N PHE A 300 2.90 2.75 -11.34
CA PHE A 300 2.15 4.01 -11.41
C PHE A 300 0.69 3.80 -11.81
N ASN A 301 0.12 2.63 -11.50
CA ASN A 301 -1.22 2.23 -11.93
C ASN A 301 -1.37 2.23 -13.48
N ALA A 302 -2.57 2.03 -14.01
CA ALA A 302 -2.84 1.95 -15.44
C ALA A 302 -4.16 2.61 -15.83
N GLY A 303 -4.33 2.86 -17.13
CA GLY A 303 -5.57 3.40 -17.71
C GLY A 303 -5.96 4.76 -17.13
N PRO A 304 -7.27 5.06 -17.03
CA PRO A 304 -7.75 6.32 -16.46
C PRO A 304 -7.28 6.55 -15.02
N ARG A 305 -6.91 5.51 -14.25
CA ARG A 305 -6.36 5.65 -12.88
C ARG A 305 -4.84 5.75 -12.80
N SER A 306 -4.14 5.87 -13.93
CA SER A 306 -2.70 6.15 -13.94
C SER A 306 -2.32 7.33 -13.05
N CYS A 307 -1.20 7.20 -12.34
CA CYS A 307 -0.74 8.19 -11.37
C CYS A 307 -0.36 9.50 -12.06
N LEU A 308 -0.98 10.60 -11.62
CA LEU A 308 -0.70 11.95 -12.11
C LEU A 308 0.71 12.41 -11.76
N GLY A 309 1.22 11.97 -10.61
CA GLY A 309 2.57 12.30 -10.12
C GLY A 309 3.70 11.58 -10.86
N LYS A 310 3.43 10.64 -11.78
CA LYS A 310 4.47 9.79 -12.40
C LYS A 310 5.66 10.59 -12.92
N LYS A 311 5.41 11.64 -13.70
CA LYS A 311 6.47 12.48 -14.29
C LYS A 311 7.27 13.21 -13.22
N LEU A 312 6.59 13.73 -12.20
CA LEU A 312 7.18 14.45 -11.08
C LEU A 312 8.07 13.53 -10.25
N THR A 313 7.57 12.35 -9.88
CA THR A 313 8.31 11.33 -9.13
C THR A 313 9.58 10.93 -9.86
N PHE A 314 9.52 10.64 -11.16
CA PHE A 314 10.73 10.32 -11.92
C PHE A 314 11.75 11.46 -11.96
N LEU A 315 11.29 12.71 -12.01
CA LEU A 315 12.17 13.87 -12.01
C LEU A 315 12.86 14.02 -10.66
N GLN A 316 12.12 13.93 -9.55
CA GLN A 316 12.66 13.98 -8.19
C GLN A 316 13.62 12.83 -7.92
N MET A 317 13.23 11.58 -8.22
CA MET A 317 14.08 10.40 -8.06
C MET A 317 15.39 10.53 -8.84
N LYS A 318 15.35 11.04 -10.07
CA LYS A 318 16.57 11.26 -10.86
C LYS A 318 17.45 12.34 -10.26
N THR A 319 16.88 13.45 -9.79
CA THR A 319 17.64 14.52 -9.13
C THR A 319 18.36 13.99 -7.89
N VAL A 320 17.65 13.27 -7.01
CA VAL A 320 18.24 12.67 -5.80
C VAL A 320 19.28 11.61 -6.16
N ALA A 321 18.97 10.69 -7.09
CA ALA A 321 19.87 9.62 -7.48
C ALA A 321 21.16 10.13 -8.10
N VAL A 322 21.10 11.16 -8.97
CA VAL A 322 22.29 11.77 -9.57
C VAL A 322 23.17 12.41 -8.50
N GLU A 323 22.57 13.10 -7.53
CA GLU A 323 23.31 13.71 -6.43
C GLU A 323 24.01 12.66 -5.57
N ILE A 324 23.32 11.57 -5.24
CA ILE A 324 23.89 10.49 -4.43
C ILE A 324 25.01 9.77 -5.20
N ILE A 325 24.72 9.26 -6.40
CA ILE A 325 25.63 8.41 -7.18
C ILE A 325 26.91 9.15 -7.58
N ARG A 326 26.86 10.47 -7.76
CA ARG A 326 28.04 11.25 -8.16
C ARG A 326 28.98 11.56 -7.02
N ASN A 327 28.46 11.66 -5.79
CA ASN A 327 29.23 12.22 -4.68
C ASN A 327 29.51 11.20 -3.57
N TYR A 328 28.74 10.11 -3.48
CA TYR A 328 28.81 9.18 -2.36
C TYR A 328 28.85 7.72 -2.80
N ASP A 329 29.74 6.96 -2.17
CA ASP A 329 29.71 5.50 -2.16
C ASP A 329 28.92 5.05 -0.93
N ILE A 330 27.92 4.20 -1.15
CA ILE A 330 26.97 3.76 -0.11
C ILE A 330 27.09 2.25 0.02
N LYS A 331 27.44 1.79 1.22
CA LYS A 331 27.54 0.37 1.55
C LYS A 331 26.52 -0.02 2.61
N ILE A 332 25.79 -1.10 2.37
CA ILE A 332 24.86 -1.66 3.34
C ILE A 332 25.68 -2.25 4.50
N VAL A 333 25.26 -1.99 5.73
CA VAL A 333 25.89 -2.57 6.93
C VAL A 333 25.72 -4.10 6.93
N GLU A 334 26.73 -4.83 7.39
CA GLU A 334 26.69 -6.30 7.47
C GLU A 334 25.46 -6.80 8.27
N GLU A 335 24.97 -7.98 7.90
CA GLU A 335 23.82 -8.65 8.52
C GLU A 335 22.46 -7.91 8.46
N HIS A 336 22.34 -6.84 7.66
CA HIS A 336 21.09 -6.11 7.52
C HIS A 336 19.95 -6.98 6.97
N LYS A 337 18.87 -7.12 7.74
CA LYS A 337 17.69 -7.92 7.37
C LYS A 337 16.62 -7.07 6.68
N THR A 338 16.32 -7.39 5.43
CA THR A 338 15.28 -6.73 4.63
C THR A 338 13.91 -7.38 4.82
N VAL A 339 13.18 -6.94 5.85
CA VAL A 339 11.82 -7.42 6.15
C VAL A 339 10.80 -6.34 5.80
N PRO A 340 9.81 -6.61 4.92
CA PRO A 340 8.78 -5.62 4.59
C PRO A 340 7.75 -5.48 5.71
N VAL A 341 7.30 -4.25 5.98
CA VAL A 341 6.18 -3.98 6.88
C VAL A 341 4.86 -4.09 6.11
N PRO A 342 3.88 -4.88 6.57
CA PRO A 342 2.52 -4.90 6.01
C PRO A 342 1.84 -3.53 6.12
N SER A 343 1.86 -2.77 5.03
CA SER A 343 1.31 -1.42 4.96
C SER A 343 0.87 -1.07 3.54
N VAL A 344 0.18 0.07 3.38
CA VAL A 344 -0.16 0.63 2.05
C VAL A 344 1.11 1.05 1.31
N PHE A 345 2.15 1.51 2.03
CA PHE A 345 3.46 1.81 1.47
C PHE A 345 4.43 0.68 1.80
N LEU A 346 5.20 0.21 0.79
CA LEU A 346 6.20 -0.81 1.03
C LEU A 346 7.44 -0.18 1.68
N ARG A 347 7.70 -0.53 2.94
CA ARG A 347 8.86 -0.06 3.72
C ARG A 347 9.54 -1.22 4.45
N MET A 348 10.82 -1.05 4.74
CA MET A 348 11.61 -1.97 5.54
C MET A 348 11.36 -1.75 7.03
N GLN A 349 11.14 -2.85 7.76
CA GLN A 349 10.87 -2.85 9.19
C GLN A 349 12.03 -2.29 10.02
N HIS A 350 13.26 -2.45 9.54
CA HIS A 350 14.48 -2.05 10.22
C HIS A 350 15.22 -0.91 9.49
N GLY A 351 14.51 -0.18 8.62
CA GLY A 351 15.10 0.85 7.76
C GLY A 351 16.08 0.27 6.74
N LEU A 352 16.97 1.11 6.20
CA LEU A 352 18.10 0.69 5.37
C LEU A 352 19.37 1.32 5.94
N LYS A 353 20.08 0.56 6.79
CA LYS A 353 21.28 1.03 7.48
C LYS A 353 22.48 0.96 6.53
N VAL A 354 23.13 2.10 6.32
CA VAL A 354 24.25 2.23 5.39
C VAL A 354 25.41 3.02 6.00
N SER A 355 26.63 2.65 5.64
CA SER A 355 27.82 3.51 5.77
C SER A 355 28.01 4.27 4.47
N VAL A 356 28.44 5.53 4.58
CA VAL A 356 28.58 6.44 3.44
C VAL A 356 30.01 6.96 3.41
N THR A 357 30.62 7.01 2.22
CA THR A 357 31.93 7.64 1.99
C THR A 357 31.86 8.53 0.75
N LYS A 358 32.77 9.52 0.62
CA LYS A 358 32.85 10.32 -0.61
C LYS A 358 33.46 9.51 -1.75
N ILE A 359 32.97 9.74 -2.96
CA ILE A 359 33.64 9.29 -4.20
C ILE A 359 34.73 10.33 -4.51
N VAL A 360 35.97 9.86 -4.64
CA VAL A 360 37.15 10.67 -4.96
C VAL A 360 37.27 10.90 -6.47
#